data_AF-K6X055-F1
#
_entry.id   AF-K6X055-F1
#
_cell.length_a   1.000
_cell.length_b   1.000
_cell.length_c   1.000
_cell.angle_alpha   90.00
_cell.angle_beta   90.00
_cell.angle_gamma   90.00
#
_symmetry.space_group_name_H-M   'P 1'
#
loop_
_entity.id
_entity.type
_entity.pdbx_description
1 polymer ?
#
loop_
_entity_poly.entity_id
_entity_poly.type
_entity_poly.pdbx_seq_one_letter_code
_entity_poly.pdbx_strand_id
1 'polypeptide(L)'
;MYITGSDLRKMRLEAGLTTVQMAKLADVKTRKTYENWEKNIGSPSMNQFIAMCTGCQFNSSAIVQMAMDRSDASQQMNLESAAVR
;
A
#
# COMPACT_ATOMS: atom_id res chain seq x y z
N MET A 1 -9.99 7.14 0.50
CA MET A 1 -8.55 6.92 0.74
C MET A 1 -7.82 7.40 -0.51
N TYR A 2 -6.72 8.15 -0.35
CA TYR A 2 -5.94 8.71 -1.49
C TYR A 2 -5.06 7.66 -2.18
N ILE A 3 -4.82 6.54 -1.51
CA ILE A 3 -4.02 5.41 -1.99
C ILE A 3 -4.84 4.55 -2.95
N THR A 4 -4.27 4.25 -4.11
CA THR A 4 -4.86 3.39 -5.14
C THR A 4 -4.36 1.95 -5.04
N GLY A 5 -5.03 1.03 -5.73
CA GLY A 5 -4.58 -0.37 -5.85
C GLY A 5 -3.21 -0.52 -6.50
N SER A 6 -2.88 0.34 -7.47
CA SER A 6 -1.54 0.39 -8.07
C SER A 6 -0.47 0.77 -7.05
N ASP A 7 -0.78 1.66 -6.11
CA ASP A 7 0.14 2.08 -5.06
C ASP A 7 0.42 0.94 -4.08
N LEU A 8 -0.63 0.21 -3.67
CA LEU A 8 -0.50 -0.99 -2.83
C LEU A 8 0.35 -2.05 -3.52
N ARG A 9 0.12 -2.28 -4.83
CA ARG A 9 0.92 -3.21 -5.62
C ARG A 9 2.37 -2.80 -5.69
N LYS A 10 2.66 -1.51 -5.91
CA LYS A 10 4.03 -1.00 -5.96
C LYS A 10 4.71 -1.19 -4.61
N MET A 11 4.07 -0.76 -3.52
CA MET A 11 4.55 -0.93 -2.15
C MET A 11 4.92 -2.40 -1.85
N ARG A 12 4.06 -3.35 -2.21
CA ARG A 12 4.35 -4.77 -2.05
C ARG A 12 5.57 -5.23 -2.83
N LEU A 13 5.68 -4.82 -4.10
CA LEU A 13 6.77 -5.25 -4.98
C LEU A 13 8.12 -4.68 -4.53
N GLU A 14 8.17 -3.41 -4.13
CA GLU A 14 9.38 -2.77 -3.57
C GLU A 14 9.82 -3.45 -2.27
N ALA A 15 8.87 -3.86 -1.43
CA ALA A 15 9.14 -4.62 -0.22
C ALA A 15 9.49 -6.11 -0.48
N GLY A 16 9.42 -6.59 -1.72
CA GLY A 16 9.68 -7.99 -2.07
C GLY A 16 8.68 -8.99 -1.48
N LEU A 17 7.46 -8.54 -1.12
CA LEU A 17 6.47 -9.37 -0.44
C LEU A 17 5.48 -10.03 -1.41
N THR A 18 4.99 -11.22 -1.02
CA THR A 18 3.89 -11.91 -1.70
C THR A 18 2.53 -11.34 -1.29
N THR A 19 1.50 -11.55 -2.11
CA THR A 19 0.12 -11.14 -1.77
C THR A 19 -0.41 -11.85 -0.51
N VAL A 20 0.10 -13.06 -0.23
CA VAL A 20 -0.20 -13.80 1.00
C VAL A 20 0.41 -13.12 2.23
N GLN A 21 1.66 -12.66 2.15
CA GLN A 21 2.30 -11.92 3.25
C GLN A 21 1.60 -10.59 3.49
N MET A 22 1.22 -9.87 2.44
CA MET A 22 0.46 -8.62 2.57
C MET A 22 -0.90 -8.82 3.23
N ALA A 23 -1.62 -9.89 2.87
CA ALA A 23 -2.89 -10.22 3.51
C ALA A 23 -2.72 -10.49 5.02
N LYS A 24 -1.61 -11.13 5.43
CA LYS A 24 -1.28 -11.31 6.85
C LYS A 24 -0.97 -9.97 7.54
N LEU A 25 -0.17 -9.10 6.92
CA LEU A 25 0.14 -7.77 7.45
C LEU A 25 -1.11 -6.91 7.64
N ALA A 26 -2.05 -7.00 6.70
CA ALA A 26 -3.32 -6.26 6.75
C ALA A 26 -4.39 -6.91 7.63
N ASP A 27 -4.07 -8.02 8.32
CA ASP A 27 -4.98 -8.81 9.14
C ASP A 27 -6.31 -9.16 8.41
N VAL A 28 -6.20 -9.60 7.14
CA VAL A 28 -7.36 -10.07 6.37
C VAL A 28 -7.33 -11.58 6.17
N LYS A 29 -8.51 -12.19 6.26
CA LYS A 29 -8.68 -13.66 6.25
C LYS A 29 -8.20 -14.33 4.95
N THR A 30 -8.16 -13.62 3.83
CA THR A 30 -7.84 -14.22 2.52
C THR A 30 -6.92 -13.35 1.69
N ARG A 31 -5.98 -13.97 0.96
CA ARG A 31 -5.14 -13.29 -0.05
C ARG A 31 -5.97 -12.56 -1.10
N LYS A 32 -7.14 -13.10 -1.44
CA LYS A 32 -8.06 -12.54 -2.44
C LYS A 32 -8.54 -11.14 -2.04
N THR A 33 -8.73 -10.89 -0.75
CA THR A 33 -9.13 -9.57 -0.25
C THR A 33 -8.07 -8.53 -0.59
N TYR A 34 -6.80 -8.84 -0.31
CA TYR A 34 -5.68 -7.97 -0.65
C TYR A 34 -5.49 -7.82 -2.18
N GLU A 35 -5.58 -8.91 -2.94
CA GLU A 35 -5.50 -8.87 -4.42
C GLU A 35 -6.60 -8.03 -5.07
N ASN A 36 -7.79 -7.99 -4.46
CA ASN A 36 -8.88 -7.12 -4.89
C ASN A 36 -8.53 -5.65 -4.65
N TRP A 37 -7.92 -5.31 -3.52
CA TRP A 37 -7.46 -3.94 -3.28
C TRP A 37 -6.42 -3.49 -4.31
N GLU A 38 -5.46 -4.35 -4.70
CA GLU A 38 -4.51 -4.03 -5.79
C GLU A 38 -5.19 -3.77 -7.14
N LYS A 39 -6.41 -4.28 -7.34
CA LYS A 39 -7.24 -4.08 -8.53
C LYS A 39 -8.25 -2.94 -8.38
N ASN A 40 -8.15 -2.12 -7.33
CA ASN A 40 -9.12 -1.09 -6.95
C ASN A 40 -10.53 -1.63 -6.64
N ILE A 41 -10.65 -2.91 -6.28
CA ILE A 41 -11.91 -3.53 -5.84
C ILE A 41 -11.94 -3.50 -4.30
N GLY A 42 -12.62 -2.48 -3.76
CA GLY A 42 -12.60 -2.17 -2.33
C GLY A 42 -11.31 -1.44 -1.92
N SER A 43 -11.15 -1.18 -0.62
CA SER A 43 -9.96 -0.51 -0.08
C SER A 43 -9.68 -0.97 1.35
N PRO A 44 -8.42 -0.92 1.82
CA PRO A 44 -8.10 -1.14 3.23
C PRO A 44 -8.63 0.01 4.10
N SER A 45 -8.91 -0.28 5.36
CA SER A 45 -9.04 0.77 6.37
C SER A 45 -7.68 1.44 6.64
N MET A 46 -7.69 2.62 7.29
CA MET A 46 -6.44 3.31 7.64
C MET A 46 -5.52 2.45 8.52
N ASN A 47 -6.07 1.72 9.49
CA ASN A 47 -5.28 0.83 10.36
C ASN A 47 -4.61 -0.30 9.57
N GLN A 48 -5.33 -0.89 8.61
CA GLN A 48 -4.78 -1.94 7.73
C GLN A 48 -3.70 -1.38 6.81
N PHE A 49 -3.90 -0.18 6.29
CA PHE A 49 -2.88 0.51 5.51
C PHE A 49 -1.62 0.78 6.33
N ILE A 50 -1.75 1.31 7.54
CA ILE A 50 -0.61 1.56 8.45
C ILE A 50 0.13 0.25 8.76
N ALA A 51 -0.59 -0.83 9.09
CA ALA A 51 0.02 -2.13 9.38
C ALA A 51 0.81 -2.68 8.18
N MET A 52 0.28 -2.52 6.97
CA MET A 52 1.00 -2.87 5.74
C MET A 52 2.25 -2.01 5.54
N CYS A 53 2.16 -0.69 5.71
CA CYS A 53 3.33 0.20 5.61
C CYS A 53 4.42 -0.19 6.60
N THR A 54 4.06 -0.45 7.87
CA THR A 54 5.00 -0.90 8.90
C THR A 54 5.67 -2.22 8.51
N GLY A 55 4.90 -3.21 8.04
CA GLY A 55 5.45 -4.50 7.59
C GLY A 55 6.29 -4.42 6.32
N CYS A 56 6.04 -3.43 5.47
CA CYS A 56 6.82 -3.11 4.28
C CYS A 56 8.00 -2.15 4.55
N GLN A 57 8.22 -1.73 5.81
CA GLN A 57 9.25 -0.76 6.18
C GLN A 57 9.13 0.61 5.49
N PHE A 58 7.89 1.06 5.27
CA PHE A 58 7.60 2.39 4.74
C PHE A 58 6.96 3.31 5.80
N ASN A 59 7.31 4.58 5.73
CA ASN A 59 6.65 5.63 6.50
C ASN A 59 5.27 5.92 5.89
N SER A 60 4.20 5.52 6.60
CA SER A 60 2.82 5.69 6.15
C SER A 60 2.43 7.15 5.92
N SER A 61 2.91 8.07 6.76
CA SER A 61 2.62 9.51 6.61
C SER A 61 3.26 10.10 5.35
N ALA A 62 4.48 9.69 5.02
CA ALA A 62 5.15 10.10 3.78
C ALA A 62 4.38 9.60 2.54
N ILE A 63 3.91 8.35 2.56
CA ILE A 63 3.10 7.80 1.46
C ILE A 63 1.77 8.56 1.32
N VAL A 64 1.08 8.86 2.43
CA VAL A 64 -0.18 9.61 2.38
C VAL A 64 0.05 11.02 1.85
N GLN A 65 1.11 11.71 2.29
CA GLN A 65 1.44 13.05 1.80
C GLN A 65 1.71 13.04 0.29
N MET A 66 2.53 12.10 -0.21
CA MET A 66 2.77 11.94 -1.65
C MET A 66 1.48 11.67 -2.43
N ALA A 67 0.57 10.87 -1.88
CA ALA A 67 -0.71 10.59 -2.50
C ALA A 67 -1.68 11.78 -2.47
N MET A 68 -1.54 12.69 -1.51
CA MET A 68 -2.32 13.93 -1.41
C MET A 68 -1.80 15.01 -2.36
N ASP A 69 -0.47 15.13 -2.51
CA ASP A 69 0.18 16.13 -3.36
C ASP A 69 0.11 15.77 -4.86
N ARG A 70 -0.26 14.53 -5.16
CA ARG A 70 -0.53 14.00 -6.49
C ARG A 70 -1.65 14.76 -7.18
N SER A 71 -1.34 15.43 -8.30
CA SER A 71 -2.35 16.06 -9.17
C SER A 71 -3.10 15.06 -10.06
N ASP A 72 -2.48 13.91 -10.39
CA ASP A 72 -3.04 12.89 -11.29
C ASP A 72 -2.95 11.49 -10.71
N ALA A 73 -4.11 10.84 -10.56
CA ALA A 73 -4.25 9.53 -9.98
C ALA A 73 -3.65 8.36 -10.79
N SER A 74 -3.15 8.64 -12.00
CA SER A 74 -2.47 7.67 -12.87
C SER A 74 -0.95 7.67 -12.69
N GLN A 75 -0.38 8.72 -12.08
CA GLN A 75 1.07 8.85 -11.88
C GLN A 75 1.55 7.90 -10.79
N GLN A 76 2.64 7.17 -11.06
CA GLN A 76 3.23 6.26 -10.09
C GLN A 76 3.96 7.04 -8.99
N MET A 77 3.73 6.66 -7.72
CA MET A 77 4.49 7.21 -6.60
C MET A 77 5.94 6.71 -6.60
N ASN A 78 6.90 7.56 -6.29
CA ASN A 78 8.27 7.14 -5.96
C ASN A 78 8.32 6.79 -4.47
N LEU A 79 8.46 5.50 -4.13
CA LEU A 79 8.42 5.03 -2.74
C LEU A 79 9.78 5.08 -2.04
N GLU A 80 10.88 5.38 -2.74
CA GLU A 80 12.22 5.43 -2.14
C GLU A 80 12.35 6.50 -1.05
N SER A 81 11.64 7.63 -1.21
CA SER A 81 11.60 8.73 -0.25
C SER A 81 10.84 8.39 1.04
N ALA A 82 10.02 7.33 1.01
CA ALA A 82 9.23 6.87 2.14
C ALA A 82 9.84 5.64 2.84
N ALA A 83 10.93 5.07 2.32
CA ALA A 83 11.61 3.94 2.94
C ALA A 83 12.21 4.36 4.29
N VAL A 84 11.96 3.56 5.33
CA VAL A 84 12.60 3.73 6.64
C VAL A 84 13.95 3.00 6.56
N ARG A 85 15.02 3.75 6.28
CA ARG A 85 16.41 3.25 6.31
C ARG A 85 16.94 3.19 7.74
#